data_AF-A0A1Y2SP66-F1
#
_entry.id   AF-A0A1Y2SP66-F1
#
_cell.length_a   1.000
_cell.length_b   1.000
_cell.length_c   1.000
_cell.angle_alpha   90.00
_cell.angle_beta   90.00
_cell.angle_gamma   90.00
#
_symmetry.space_group_name_H-M   'P 1'
#
loop_
_entity.id
_entity.type
_entity.pdbx_description
1 polymer ?
#
loop_
_entity_poly.entity_id
_entity_poly.type
_entity_poly.pdbx_seq_one_letter_code
_entity_poly.pdbx_strand_id
1 'polypeptide(L)'
;MDGIKNRDVSSYINEIISVLRRRGNYNVYKNYFFILTLLSFNVFASEWSSEFRCFTSDNKKPINVKLVNVYSGKDNVSLSYVKYEKSPVSIPIFLVKDESEILSEDRPYVNTTVWNEIVKGEINGAYTVISQGARVYGLTYINKKGKQFDFEENTDAYDVEKKDCIWN
;
A
#
# COMPACT_ATOMS: atom_id res chain seq x y z
N MET A 1 18.65 1.06 -29.63
CA MET A 1 18.67 1.87 -28.40
C MET A 1 19.04 3.28 -28.82
N ASP A 2 18.05 4.06 -29.25
CA ASP A 2 18.29 5.43 -29.68
C ASP A 2 18.03 6.37 -28.49
N GLY A 3 19.10 7.01 -28.03
CA GLY A 3 19.08 7.97 -26.94
C GLY A 3 18.33 9.22 -27.35
N ILE A 4 17.27 9.55 -26.60
CA ILE A 4 16.59 10.84 -26.71
C ILE A 4 17.61 11.93 -26.34
N LYS A 5 17.98 12.73 -27.34
CA LYS A 5 18.87 13.88 -27.17
C LYS A 5 18.12 14.93 -26.36
N ASN A 6 18.39 14.98 -25.05
CA ASN A 6 17.80 15.93 -24.13
C ASN A 6 18.24 17.35 -24.55
N ARG A 7 17.32 18.12 -25.14
CA ARG A 7 17.56 19.54 -25.36
C ARG A 7 17.47 20.23 -24.00
N ASP A 8 18.54 20.91 -23.62
CA ASP A 8 18.65 21.64 -22.37
C ASP A 8 17.49 22.63 -22.21
N VAL A 9 16.78 22.51 -21.10
CA VAL A 9 15.65 23.36 -20.70
C VAL A 9 16.03 24.84 -20.74
N SER A 10 17.31 25.14 -20.51
CA SER A 10 17.88 26.49 -20.61
C SER A 10 17.72 27.12 -22.01
N SER A 11 17.79 26.30 -23.08
CA SER A 11 17.61 26.78 -24.46
C SER A 11 16.19 27.28 -24.72
N TYR A 12 15.18 26.56 -24.21
CA TYR A 12 13.77 26.92 -24.40
C TYR A 12 13.39 28.16 -23.60
N ILE A 13 13.93 28.28 -22.37
CA ILE A 13 13.72 29.45 -21.53
C ILE A 13 14.29 30.71 -22.20
N ASN A 14 15.50 30.61 -22.77
CA ASN A 14 16.15 31.75 -23.42
C ASN A 14 15.42 32.22 -24.69
N GLU A 15 14.88 31.29 -25.47
CA GLU A 15 14.10 31.62 -26.68
C GLU A 15 12.78 32.33 -26.32
N ILE A 16 12.07 31.85 -25.29
CA ILE A 16 10.82 32.46 -24.79
C ILE A 16 11.09 33.86 -24.21
N ILE A 17 12.17 34.04 -23.45
CA ILE A 17 12.58 35.35 -22.92
C ILE A 17 12.86 36.33 -24.08
N SER A 18 13.48 35.86 -25.17
CA SER A 18 13.77 36.71 -26.35
C SER A 18 12.51 37.18 -27.09
N VAL A 19 11.45 36.37 -27.07
CA VAL A 19 10.14 36.71 -27.67
C VAL A 19 9.37 37.68 -26.76
N LEU A 20 9.37 37.45 -25.45
CA LEU A 20 8.70 38.31 -24.48
C LEU A 20 9.37 39.68 -24.33
N ARG A 21 10.69 39.77 -24.51
CA ARG A 21 11.43 41.05 -24.49
C ARG A 21 11.13 41.93 -25.71
N ARG A 22 10.68 41.37 -26.84
CA ARG A 22 10.36 42.12 -28.08
C ARG A 22 8.98 42.80 -28.07
N ARG A 23 8.04 42.39 -27.21
CA ARG A 23 6.74 43.04 -27.04
C ARG A 23 6.75 43.80 -25.72
N GLY A 24 6.89 45.12 -25.76
CA GLY A 24 7.14 46.01 -24.62
C GLY A 24 6.03 46.11 -23.55
N ASN A 25 5.58 44.99 -22.99
CA ASN A 25 4.57 44.96 -21.94
C ASN A 25 4.86 43.87 -20.89
N TYR A 26 6.12 43.84 -20.41
CA TYR A 26 6.70 42.77 -19.59
C TYR A 26 5.94 42.49 -18.27
N ASN A 27 5.30 43.50 -17.68
CA ASN A 27 4.65 43.37 -16.37
C ASN A 27 3.30 42.63 -16.41
N VAL A 28 2.54 42.73 -17.52
CA VAL A 28 1.27 42.02 -17.66
C VAL A 28 1.52 40.53 -17.90
N TYR A 29 2.45 40.20 -18.80
CA TYR A 29 2.77 38.81 -19.13
C TYR A 29 3.51 38.06 -18.02
N LYS A 30 4.23 38.76 -17.13
CA LYS A 30 4.92 38.15 -15.97
C LYS A 30 3.92 37.53 -14.97
N ASN A 31 2.80 38.19 -14.70
CA ASN A 31 1.79 37.68 -13.76
C ASN A 31 0.98 36.51 -14.36
N TYR A 32 0.64 36.56 -15.66
CA TYR A 32 -0.06 35.45 -16.31
C TYR A 32 0.84 34.23 -16.54
N PHE A 33 2.13 34.43 -16.83
CA PHE A 33 3.10 33.34 -16.98
C PHE A 33 3.26 32.55 -15.67
N PHE A 34 3.32 33.24 -14.53
CA PHE A 34 3.42 32.60 -13.21
C PHE A 34 2.18 31.75 -12.87
N ILE A 35 0.98 32.24 -13.24
CA ILE A 35 -0.28 31.51 -13.07
C ILE A 35 -0.33 30.27 -14.00
N LEU A 36 0.17 30.38 -15.23
CA LEU A 36 0.17 29.27 -16.19
C LEU A 36 1.18 28.15 -15.82
N THR A 37 2.29 28.51 -15.18
CA THR A 37 3.26 27.53 -14.65
C THR A 37 2.76 26.80 -13.40
N LEU A 38 1.87 27.39 -12.61
CA LEU A 38 1.26 26.73 -11.44
C LEU A 38 0.18 25.71 -11.85
N LEU A 39 -0.44 25.87 -13.02
CA LEU A 39 -1.48 24.97 -13.56
C LEU A 39 -0.92 23.73 -14.27
N SER A 40 0.40 23.64 -14.48
CA SER A 40 1.03 22.56 -15.26
C SER A 40 1.76 21.51 -14.42
N PHE A 41 1.72 21.61 -13.08
CA PHE A 41 2.08 20.49 -12.21
C PHE A 41 0.96 19.45 -12.21
N ASN A 42 0.81 18.75 -13.34
CA ASN A 42 0.05 17.51 -13.35
C ASN A 42 0.76 16.54 -12.41
N VAL A 43 0.13 16.38 -11.25
CA VAL A 43 0.53 15.47 -10.19
C VAL A 43 0.54 14.06 -10.77
N PHE A 44 1.74 13.54 -11.07
CA PHE A 44 1.93 12.10 -11.16
C PHE A 44 1.86 11.55 -9.74
N ALA A 45 0.65 11.47 -9.18
CA ALA A 45 0.42 10.69 -7.98
C ALA A 45 0.65 9.23 -8.37
N SER A 46 1.67 8.61 -7.81
CA SER A 46 1.77 7.15 -7.82
C SER A 46 0.57 6.63 -7.03
N GLU A 47 -0.37 5.98 -7.71
CA GLU A 47 -1.58 5.40 -7.12
C GLU A 47 -1.19 4.14 -6.33
N TRP A 48 -0.58 4.36 -5.16
CA TRP A 48 -0.39 3.36 -4.14
C TRP A 48 -1.54 3.48 -3.15
N SER A 49 -2.22 2.37 -2.90
CA SER A 49 -3.20 2.24 -1.84
C SER A 49 -2.66 1.30 -0.77
N SER A 50 -3.10 1.49 0.47
CA SER A 50 -2.77 0.60 1.57
C SER A 50 -4.01 0.30 2.38
N GLU A 51 -4.16 -0.95 2.77
CA GLU A 51 -5.16 -1.42 3.72
C GLU A 51 -4.48 -2.13 4.87
N PHE A 52 -5.08 -2.08 6.06
CA PHE A 52 -4.59 -2.81 7.20
C PHE A 52 -5.73 -3.36 8.05
N ARG A 53 -5.44 -4.46 8.76
CA ARG A 53 -6.35 -5.10 9.70
C ARG A 53 -5.60 -5.42 10.99
N CYS A 54 -6.31 -5.27 12.10
CA CYS A 54 -5.78 -5.49 13.44
C CYS A 54 -6.30 -6.82 13.95
N PHE A 55 -5.40 -7.64 14.50
CA PHE A 55 -5.75 -8.96 15.01
C PHE A 55 -5.19 -9.18 16.41
N THR A 56 -5.90 -9.96 17.21
CA THR A 56 -5.53 -10.33 18.58
C THR A 56 -5.72 -11.83 18.78
N SER A 57 -4.74 -12.51 19.37
CA SER A 57 -4.86 -13.93 19.71
C SER A 57 -5.72 -14.15 20.96
N ASP A 58 -6.53 -15.19 20.98
CA ASP A 58 -7.26 -15.61 22.19
C ASP A 58 -6.33 -16.35 23.16
N ASN A 59 -5.61 -15.60 23.99
CA ASN A 59 -4.71 -16.12 25.01
C ASN A 59 -4.73 -15.22 26.25
N LYS A 60 -4.45 -15.80 27.44
CA LYS A 60 -4.28 -15.03 28.70
C LYS A 60 -3.29 -13.88 28.60
N LYS A 61 -2.30 -14.02 27.71
CA LYS A 61 -1.38 -12.95 27.30
C LYS A 61 -1.55 -12.78 25.79
N PRO A 62 -2.40 -11.86 25.35
CA PRO A 62 -2.72 -11.72 23.94
C PRO A 62 -1.48 -11.31 23.14
N ILE A 63 -1.39 -11.86 21.93
CA ILE A 63 -0.45 -11.47 20.90
C ILE A 63 -1.23 -10.64 19.89
N ASN A 64 -0.75 -9.44 19.65
CA ASN A 64 -1.37 -8.48 18.75
C ASN A 64 -0.54 -8.38 17.47
N VAL A 65 -1.22 -8.44 16.31
CA VAL A 65 -0.59 -8.37 15.00
C VAL A 65 -1.41 -7.49 14.06
N LYS A 66 -0.74 -6.60 13.35
CA LYS A 66 -1.29 -5.84 12.23
C LYS A 66 -0.87 -6.49 10.92
N LEU A 67 -1.83 -6.84 10.08
CA LEU A 67 -1.58 -7.22 8.68
C LEU A 67 -1.75 -5.98 7.80
N VAL A 68 -0.81 -5.72 6.91
CA VAL A 68 -0.87 -4.60 5.96
C VAL A 68 -0.69 -5.12 4.55
N ASN A 69 -1.55 -4.69 3.64
CA ASN A 69 -1.40 -4.87 2.20
C ASN A 69 -1.25 -3.51 1.54
N VAL A 70 -0.31 -3.39 0.62
CA VAL A 70 0.00 -2.20 -0.15
C VAL A 70 -0.03 -2.57 -1.62
N TYR A 71 -0.85 -1.88 -2.41
CA TYR A 71 -1.10 -2.20 -3.80
C TYR A 71 -0.84 -0.99 -4.71
N SER A 72 -0.32 -1.23 -5.92
CA SER A 72 -0.34 -0.24 -6.99
C SER A 72 -1.11 -0.76 -8.20
N GLY A 73 -2.17 -0.03 -8.56
CA GLY A 73 -2.99 -0.33 -9.73
C GLY A 73 -2.24 -0.15 -11.05
N LYS A 74 -1.30 0.79 -11.09
CA LYS A 74 -0.51 1.09 -12.28
C LYS A 74 0.40 -0.08 -12.67
N ASP A 75 1.08 -0.64 -11.68
CA ASP A 75 2.10 -1.68 -11.91
C ASP A 75 1.55 -3.10 -11.62
N ASN A 76 0.28 -3.20 -11.21
CA ASN A 76 -0.37 -4.43 -10.79
C ASN A 76 0.48 -5.22 -9.76
N VAL A 77 1.03 -4.50 -8.78
CA VAL A 77 1.93 -5.05 -7.75
C VAL A 77 1.26 -4.97 -6.39
N SER A 78 1.43 -6.02 -5.60
CA SER A 78 0.99 -6.09 -4.20
C SER A 78 2.17 -6.46 -3.31
N LEU A 79 2.28 -5.75 -2.19
CA LEU A 79 3.28 -5.94 -1.15
C LEU A 79 2.56 -6.08 0.18
N SER A 80 2.94 -7.08 0.97
CA SER A 80 2.32 -7.34 2.26
C SER A 80 3.37 -7.48 3.36
N TYR A 81 2.99 -7.09 4.57
CA TYR A 81 3.79 -7.35 5.76
C TYR A 81 2.91 -7.49 7.00
N VAL A 82 3.47 -8.12 8.02
CA VAL A 82 2.90 -8.14 9.37
C VAL A 82 3.74 -7.32 10.33
N LYS A 83 3.08 -6.72 11.32
CA LYS A 83 3.72 -5.97 12.41
C LYS A 83 3.13 -6.43 13.74
N TYR A 84 3.94 -7.13 14.52
CA TYR A 84 3.60 -7.47 15.90
C TYR A 84 3.70 -6.21 16.77
N GLU A 85 2.72 -5.99 17.65
CA GLU A 85 2.65 -4.83 18.56
C GLU A 85 3.98 -4.56 19.28
N LYS A 86 4.55 -5.63 19.85
CA LYS A 86 5.76 -5.55 20.70
C LYS A 86 7.06 -5.68 19.91
N SER A 87 7.00 -5.82 18.59
CA SER A 87 8.18 -5.93 17.73
C SER A 87 8.54 -4.57 17.15
N PRO A 88 9.81 -4.14 17.21
CA PRO A 88 10.25 -2.91 16.54
C PRO A 88 10.34 -3.07 15.00
N VAL A 89 10.27 -4.29 14.47
CA VAL A 89 10.47 -4.58 13.04
C VAL A 89 9.20 -5.20 12.43
N SER A 90 8.88 -4.79 11.19
CA SER A 90 7.86 -5.43 10.35
C SER A 90 8.44 -6.62 9.61
N ILE A 91 7.65 -7.67 9.43
CA ILE A 91 8.08 -8.89 8.75
C ILE A 91 7.42 -8.96 7.38
N PRO A 92 8.19 -8.99 6.27
CA PRO A 92 7.63 -9.11 4.95
C PRO A 92 6.98 -10.48 4.76
N ILE A 93 5.86 -10.51 4.06
CA ILE A 93 5.15 -11.75 3.71
C ILE A 93 4.87 -11.75 2.21
N PHE A 94 4.96 -12.91 1.58
CA PHE A 94 4.73 -13.06 0.13
C PHE A 94 3.45 -13.84 -0.12
N LEU A 95 2.61 -13.32 -1.01
CA LEU A 95 1.39 -13.98 -1.43
C LEU A 95 1.73 -15.30 -2.15
N VAL A 96 1.13 -16.39 -1.69
CA VAL A 96 1.30 -17.74 -2.26
C VAL A 96 0.00 -18.23 -2.87
N LYS A 97 -1.13 -17.83 -2.30
CA LYS A 97 -2.45 -18.29 -2.70
C LYS A 97 -3.45 -17.16 -2.51
N ASP A 98 -4.32 -16.97 -3.48
CA ASP A 98 -5.53 -16.14 -3.36
C ASP A 98 -6.63 -16.82 -4.18
N GLU A 99 -7.56 -17.48 -3.50
CA GLU A 99 -8.64 -18.24 -4.12
C GLU A 99 -9.99 -17.73 -3.63
N SER A 100 -10.95 -17.65 -4.54
CA SER A 100 -12.35 -17.29 -4.27
C SER A 100 -13.25 -18.47 -4.59
N GLU A 101 -14.11 -18.85 -3.64
CA GLU A 101 -15.07 -19.94 -3.76
C GLU A 101 -16.51 -19.41 -3.67
N ILE A 102 -17.40 -19.89 -4.56
CA ILE A 102 -18.84 -19.64 -4.49
C ILE A 102 -19.47 -20.80 -3.70
N LEU A 103 -19.94 -20.53 -2.48
CA LEU A 103 -20.67 -21.53 -1.69
C LEU A 103 -22.15 -21.64 -2.08
N SER A 104 -22.72 -20.59 -2.70
CA SER A 104 -24.09 -20.55 -3.26
C SER A 104 -24.26 -19.27 -4.07
N GLU A 105 -25.10 -19.27 -5.13
CA GLU A 105 -25.31 -18.10 -6.00
C GLU A 105 -25.75 -16.84 -5.24
N ASP A 106 -26.48 -16.99 -4.13
CA ASP A 106 -27.00 -15.88 -3.32
C ASP A 106 -26.03 -15.37 -2.22
N ARG A 107 -24.81 -15.92 -2.11
CA ARG A 107 -23.85 -15.53 -1.06
C ARG A 107 -22.59 -14.90 -1.63
N PRO A 108 -21.97 -13.93 -0.92
CA PRO A 108 -20.66 -13.42 -1.30
C PRO A 108 -19.63 -14.55 -1.36
N TYR A 109 -18.67 -14.41 -2.27
CA TYR A 109 -17.51 -15.29 -2.38
C TYR A 109 -16.79 -15.42 -1.04
N VAL A 110 -16.36 -16.64 -0.74
CA VAL A 110 -15.40 -16.90 0.34
C VAL A 110 -14.00 -16.81 -0.26
N ASN A 111 -13.18 -15.92 0.27
CA ASN A 111 -11.80 -15.75 -0.15
C ASN A 111 -10.86 -16.39 0.86
N THR A 112 -9.93 -17.20 0.36
CA THR A 112 -8.83 -17.77 1.14
C THR A 112 -7.52 -17.23 0.60
N THR A 113 -6.85 -16.43 1.40
CA THR A 113 -5.57 -15.81 1.05
C THR A 113 -4.47 -16.35 1.95
N VAL A 114 -3.35 -16.78 1.36
CA VAL A 114 -2.21 -17.37 2.06
C VAL A 114 -0.94 -16.61 1.71
N TRP A 115 -0.17 -16.25 2.74
CA TRP A 115 1.15 -15.65 2.60
C TRP A 115 2.21 -16.47 3.33
N ASN A 116 3.41 -16.52 2.78
CA ASN A 116 4.60 -17.03 3.47
C ASN A 116 5.33 -15.90 4.19
N GLU A 117 5.64 -16.11 5.46
CA GLU A 117 6.49 -15.24 6.28
C GLU A 117 7.97 -15.44 5.91
N ILE A 118 8.69 -14.35 5.63
CA ILE A 118 10.13 -14.41 5.35
C ILE A 118 10.93 -13.75 6.46
N VAL A 119 11.79 -14.54 7.11
CA VAL A 119 12.71 -14.07 8.14
C VAL A 119 14.13 -14.43 7.72
N LYS A 120 14.99 -13.42 7.60
CA LYS A 120 16.40 -13.58 7.19
C LYS A 120 16.56 -14.36 5.86
N GLY A 121 15.64 -14.16 4.93
CA GLY A 121 15.67 -14.80 3.61
C GLY A 121 15.09 -16.22 3.56
N GLU A 122 14.62 -16.76 4.68
CA GLU A 122 14.00 -18.09 4.74
C GLU A 122 12.50 -18.01 5.02
N ILE A 123 11.75 -18.96 4.48
CA ILE A 123 10.34 -19.17 4.85
C ILE A 123 10.29 -19.63 6.31
N ASN A 124 9.63 -18.86 7.16
CA ASN A 124 9.59 -19.09 8.60
C ASN A 124 8.19 -19.49 9.12
N GLY A 125 7.17 -19.33 8.29
CA GLY A 125 5.80 -19.75 8.56
C GLY A 125 4.86 -19.31 7.44
N ALA A 126 3.57 -19.56 7.62
CA ALA A 126 2.53 -19.12 6.70
C ALA A 126 1.36 -18.51 7.46
N TYR A 127 0.80 -17.43 6.92
CA TYR A 127 -0.44 -16.80 7.36
C TYR A 127 -1.55 -17.21 6.41
N THR A 128 -2.72 -17.56 6.95
CA THR A 128 -3.95 -17.81 6.19
C THR A 128 -5.04 -16.90 6.73
N VAL A 129 -5.70 -16.18 5.83
CA VAL A 129 -6.90 -15.40 6.13
C VAL A 129 -8.06 -15.97 5.32
N ILE A 130 -9.19 -16.17 5.99
CA ILE A 130 -10.45 -16.52 5.34
C ILE A 130 -11.41 -15.34 5.52
N SER A 131 -11.98 -14.86 4.43
CA SER A 131 -12.94 -13.75 4.44
C SER A 131 -14.16 -14.04 3.58
N GLN A 132 -15.28 -13.39 3.86
CA GLN A 132 -16.49 -13.43 3.03
C GLN A 132 -17.17 -12.05 3.04
N GLY A 133 -17.18 -11.40 1.88
CA GLY A 133 -17.65 -10.02 1.77
C GLY A 133 -16.85 -9.09 2.69
N ALA A 134 -17.54 -8.36 3.57
CA ALA A 134 -16.89 -7.46 4.54
C ALA A 134 -16.36 -8.17 5.80
N ARG A 135 -16.65 -9.46 5.99
CA ARG A 135 -16.29 -10.21 7.20
C ARG A 135 -14.97 -10.95 7.02
N VAL A 136 -14.11 -10.88 8.03
CA VAL A 136 -12.93 -11.74 8.17
C VAL A 136 -13.21 -12.75 9.27
N TYR A 137 -13.06 -14.04 8.96
CA TYR A 137 -13.29 -15.12 9.93
C TYR A 137 -12.14 -15.30 10.89
N GLY A 138 -10.94 -14.86 10.50
CA GLY A 138 -9.75 -14.89 11.34
C GLY A 138 -8.47 -14.90 10.52
N LEU A 139 -7.36 -14.86 11.25
CA LEU A 139 -6.01 -15.02 10.74
C LEU A 139 -5.33 -16.16 11.49
N THR A 140 -4.89 -17.18 10.77
CA THR A 140 -4.13 -18.30 11.34
C THR A 140 -2.69 -18.21 10.89
N TYR A 141 -1.74 -18.35 11.81
CA TYR A 141 -0.32 -18.47 11.53
C TYR A 141 0.19 -19.85 11.93
N ILE A 142 0.89 -20.52 11.02
CA ILE A 142 1.58 -21.77 11.29
C ILE A 142 3.07 -21.54 11.07
N ASN A 143 3.88 -21.69 12.10
CA ASN A 143 5.33 -21.53 11.97
C ASN A 143 5.98 -22.75 11.30
N LYS A 144 7.25 -22.63 10.92
CA LYS A 144 8.03 -23.71 10.28
C LYS A 144 8.17 -25.00 11.11
N LYS A 145 7.85 -24.96 12.40
CA LYS A 145 7.83 -26.14 13.29
C LYS A 145 6.43 -26.76 13.41
N GLY A 146 5.45 -26.25 12.66
CA GLY A 146 4.06 -26.71 12.69
C GLY A 146 3.23 -26.17 13.85
N LYS A 147 3.75 -25.23 14.66
CA LYS A 147 2.97 -24.63 15.74
C LYS A 147 2.00 -23.60 15.18
N GLN A 148 0.72 -23.80 15.45
CA GLN A 148 -0.38 -22.91 15.07
C GLN A 148 -0.62 -21.82 16.12
N PHE A 149 -1.02 -20.65 15.64
CA PHE A 149 -1.49 -19.51 16.41
C PHE A 149 -2.69 -18.90 15.67
N ASP A 150 -3.82 -18.82 16.35
CA ASP A 150 -5.05 -18.26 15.81
C ASP A 150 -5.29 -16.86 16.36
N PHE A 151 -5.79 -15.98 15.49
CA PHE A 151 -6.07 -14.60 15.79
C PHE A 151 -7.44 -14.20 15.24
N GLU A 152 -8.17 -13.43 16.02
CA GLU A 152 -9.44 -12.84 15.64
C GLU A 152 -9.23 -11.39 15.22
N GLU A 153 -10.05 -10.89 14.30
CA GLU A 153 -10.03 -9.48 13.93
C GLU A 153 -10.50 -8.63 15.12
N ASN A 154 -9.66 -7.68 15.52
CA ASN A 154 -9.92 -6.74 16.60
C ASN A 154 -10.25 -5.37 16.01
N THR A 155 -11.52 -5.13 15.75
CA THR A 155 -12.01 -3.87 15.16
C THR A 155 -11.86 -2.68 16.11
N ASP A 156 -11.84 -2.92 17.42
CA ASP A 156 -11.70 -1.87 18.43
C ASP A 156 -10.28 -1.29 18.47
N ALA A 157 -9.29 -2.07 18.02
CA ALA A 157 -7.92 -1.61 17.86
C ALA A 157 -7.72 -0.76 16.59
N TYR A 158 -8.67 -0.72 15.66
CA TYR A 158 -8.52 0.02 14.40
C TYR A 158 -8.68 1.53 14.62
N ASP A 159 -7.62 2.31 14.36
CA ASP A 159 -7.64 3.77 14.45
C ASP A 159 -7.58 4.40 13.06
N VAL A 160 -8.69 5.00 12.63
CA VAL A 160 -8.84 5.64 11.31
C VAL A 160 -7.91 6.85 11.16
N GLU A 161 -7.76 7.65 12.23
CA GLU A 161 -7.03 8.91 12.18
C GLU A 161 -5.52 8.65 12.11
N LYS A 162 -5.04 7.71 12.92
CA LYS A 162 -3.63 7.31 12.95
C LYS A 162 -3.27 6.34 11.82
N LYS A 163 -4.27 5.74 11.16
CA LYS A 163 -4.11 4.66 10.18
C LYS A 163 -3.24 3.53 10.74
N ASP A 164 -3.52 3.16 11.99
CA ASP A 164 -2.75 2.16 12.72
C ASP A 164 -3.64 1.34 13.66
N CYS A 165 -3.08 0.28 14.22
CA CYS A 165 -3.68 -0.51 15.27
C CYS A 165 -3.20 0.02 16.64
N ILE A 166 -4.14 0.44 17.48
CA ILE A 166 -3.90 0.90 18.85
C ILE A 166 -4.57 -0.07 19.81
N TRP A 167 -3.77 -0.98 20.36
CA TRP A 167 -4.24 -1.95 21.34
C TRP A 167 -4.21 -1.33 22.75
N ASN A 168 -5.31 -1.47 23.50
CA ASN A 168 -5.47 -0.95 24.87
C ASN A 168 -5.26 -2.04 25.93
#